data_AF-A0A5E4LWG0-F1
#
_entry.id   AF-A0A5E4LWG0-F1
#
_cell.length_a   1.000
_cell.length_b   1.000
_cell.length_c   1.000
_cell.angle_alpha   90.00
_cell.angle_beta   90.00
_cell.angle_gamma   90.00
#
_symmetry.space_group_name_H-M   'P 1'
#
loop_
_entity.id
_entity.type
_entity.pdbx_description
1 polymer ?
#
loop_
_entity_poly.entity_id
_entity_poly.type
_entity_poly.pdbx_seq_one_letter_code
_entity_poly.pdbx_strand_id
1 'polypeptide(L)'
;MKKSVENLATSKITGGRRYPLRTRRKYEIDRYSVEAIPGPHITVTRKVRGDNRKTALKTTDFVNLAVPGAKVKKAKILKVLKNPASSDYERRGVISKGAILETDGGQCRVVSRPGQDGAVNAILIK
;
A
#
# COMPACT_ATOMS: atom_id res chain seq x y z
N MET A 1 -1.91 11.64 22.90
CA MET A 1 -1.67 12.80 22.01
C MET A 1 -2.91 13.01 21.13
N LYS A 2 -3.61 14.15 21.25
CA LYS A 2 -4.69 14.50 20.33
C LYS A 2 -4.06 14.74 18.95
N LYS A 3 -4.22 13.80 18.02
CA LYS A 3 -3.83 14.02 16.62
C LYS A 3 -4.62 15.21 16.06
N SER A 4 -3.91 16.09 15.35
CA SER A 4 -4.41 17.29 14.67
C SER A 4 -5.68 17.01 13.88
N VAL A 5 -6.61 17.97 13.91
CA VAL A 5 -7.88 17.90 13.20
C VAL A 5 -7.70 18.28 11.72
N GLU A 6 -6.78 17.60 11.04
CA GLU A 6 -6.26 17.96 9.70
C GLU A 6 -7.37 18.14 8.67
N ASN A 7 -8.42 17.32 8.76
CA ASN A 7 -9.52 17.37 7.79
C ASN A 7 -10.58 18.42 8.11
N LEU A 8 -10.71 18.91 9.36
CA LEU A 8 -11.75 19.87 9.72
C LEU A 8 -11.24 21.32 9.79
N ALA A 9 -9.93 21.51 9.98
CA ALA A 9 -9.29 22.82 10.06
C ALA A 9 -8.70 23.29 8.71
N THR A 10 -9.25 22.84 7.59
CA THR A 10 -8.82 23.23 6.23
C THR A 10 -9.28 24.64 5.87
N SER A 11 -8.66 25.24 4.85
CA SER A 11 -9.15 26.46 4.22
C SER A 11 -10.38 26.20 3.34
N LYS A 12 -11.19 27.24 3.13
CA LYS A 12 -12.17 27.28 2.04
C LYS A 12 -11.44 27.39 0.71
N ILE A 13 -12.12 27.03 -0.38
CA ILE A 13 -11.61 27.24 -1.76
C ILE A 13 -11.23 28.71 -1.98
N THR A 14 -11.98 29.63 -1.37
CA THR A 14 -11.74 31.08 -1.39
C THR A 14 -10.65 31.57 -0.42
N GLY A 15 -9.93 30.67 0.28
CA GLY A 15 -8.83 31.02 1.20
C GLY A 15 -9.24 31.32 2.65
N GLY A 16 -10.53 31.57 2.92
CA GLY A 16 -11.00 31.79 4.28
C GLY A 16 -10.77 30.58 5.20
N ARG A 17 -10.24 30.79 6.41
CA ARG A 17 -9.98 29.72 7.38
C ARG A 17 -11.28 29.12 7.93
N ARG A 18 -11.37 27.79 8.03
CA ARG A 18 -12.48 27.12 8.75
C ARG A 18 -12.09 26.86 10.20
N TYR A 19 -13.03 27.10 11.10
CA TYR A 19 -12.90 26.80 12.52
C TYR A 19 -13.78 25.60 12.87
N PRO A 20 -13.21 24.45 13.25
CA PRO A 20 -13.98 23.27 13.58
C PRO A 20 -14.65 23.41 14.96
N LEU A 21 -15.97 23.25 15.02
CA LEU A 21 -16.76 23.28 16.26
C LEU A 21 -16.76 21.93 17.02
N ARG A 22 -15.92 20.97 16.60
CA ARG A 22 -15.85 19.63 17.20
C ARG A 22 -14.46 19.03 17.13
N THR A 23 -14.21 18.04 17.98
CA THR A 23 -13.00 17.20 17.93
C THR A 23 -13.16 15.99 17.02
N ARG A 24 -12.04 15.31 16.76
CA ARG A 24 -11.99 14.05 15.99
C ARG A 24 -12.81 12.95 16.66
N ARG A 25 -13.59 12.21 15.88
CA ARG A 25 -14.39 11.07 16.33
C ARG A 25 -13.67 9.74 16.09
N LYS A 26 -14.09 8.68 16.80
CA LYS A 26 -13.48 7.33 16.72
C LYS A 26 -13.42 6.79 15.29
N TYR A 27 -14.41 7.09 14.46
CA TYR A 27 -14.48 6.62 13.07
C TYR A 27 -13.60 7.40 12.09
N GLU A 28 -13.07 8.55 12.50
CA GLU A 28 -12.19 9.38 11.69
C GLU A 28 -10.72 9.02 11.92
N ILE A 29 -10.42 8.04 12.79
CA ILE A 29 -9.06 7.66 13.17
C ILE A 29 -8.35 6.94 12.02
N ASP A 30 -7.16 7.44 11.69
CA ASP A 30 -6.25 6.94 10.68
C ASP A 30 -5.01 6.30 11.32
N ARG A 31 -4.19 5.67 10.48
CA ARG A 31 -2.96 4.99 10.91
C ARG A 31 -1.84 5.30 9.94
N TYR A 32 -0.61 5.14 10.41
CA TYR A 32 0.56 5.15 9.55
C TYR A 32 0.47 4.02 8.52
N SER A 33 1.00 4.30 7.34
CA SER A 33 1.14 3.32 6.27
C SER A 33 1.98 2.13 6.71
N VAL A 34 1.60 0.95 6.26
CA VAL A 34 2.50 -0.21 6.29
C VAL A 34 3.22 -0.21 4.94
N GLU A 35 4.51 0.07 4.98
CA GLU A 35 5.38 -0.04 3.81
C GLU A 35 5.79 -1.51 3.67
N ALA A 36 5.40 -2.12 2.55
CA ALA A 36 5.77 -3.49 2.24
C ALA A 36 7.16 -3.52 1.60
N ILE A 37 8.07 -4.34 2.14
CA ILE A 37 9.47 -4.43 1.68
C ILE A 37 9.74 -5.89 1.25
N PRO A 38 10.62 -6.15 0.26
CA PRO A 38 11.10 -7.52 -0.01
C PRO A 38 11.76 -8.14 1.23
N GLY A 39 11.46 -9.40 1.52
CA GLY A 39 11.95 -10.11 2.70
C GLY A 39 11.03 -11.26 3.14
N PRO A 40 11.37 -11.95 4.24
CA PRO A 40 10.60 -13.10 4.72
C PRO A 40 9.14 -12.73 4.93
N HIS A 41 8.23 -13.64 4.60
CA HIS A 41 6.80 -13.34 4.59
C HIS A 41 6.27 -13.04 6.00
N ILE A 42 5.95 -11.76 6.28
CA ILE A 42 5.39 -11.31 7.55
C ILE A 42 4.11 -10.52 7.29
N THR A 43 3.02 -10.96 7.90
CA THR A 43 1.72 -10.32 7.84
C THR A 43 1.28 -9.83 9.20
N VAL A 44 0.52 -8.74 9.21
CA VAL A 44 -0.05 -8.14 10.43
C VAL A 44 -1.55 -7.99 10.23
N THR A 45 -2.32 -8.84 10.91
CA THR A 45 -3.78 -8.78 10.90
C THR A 45 -4.28 -7.85 12.00
N ARG A 46 -5.24 -6.98 11.68
CA ARG A 46 -5.82 -6.00 12.61
C ARG A 46 -7.33 -5.98 12.51
N LYS A 47 -7.98 -5.79 13.64
CA LYS A 47 -9.43 -5.51 13.70
C LYS A 47 -9.70 -4.08 13.24
N VAL A 48 -10.68 -3.91 12.37
CA VAL A 48 -11.17 -2.62 11.90
C VAL A 48 -12.64 -2.43 12.31
N ARG A 49 -13.22 -1.28 11.95
CA ARG A 49 -14.61 -0.96 12.29
C ARG A 49 -15.57 -1.97 11.65
N GLY A 50 -16.67 -2.27 12.36
CA GLY A 50 -17.73 -3.16 11.87
C GLY A 50 -17.34 -4.64 11.94
N ASP A 51 -16.57 -5.03 12.96
CA ASP A 51 -16.08 -6.40 13.20
C ASP A 51 -15.22 -7.04 12.09
N ASN A 52 -14.89 -6.28 11.05
CA ASN A 52 -14.03 -6.73 9.99
C ASN A 52 -12.57 -6.86 10.45
N ARG A 53 -11.82 -7.74 9.77
CA ARG A 53 -10.36 -7.89 9.93
C ARG A 53 -9.67 -7.53 8.61
N LYS A 54 -8.54 -6.83 8.69
CA LYS A 54 -7.69 -6.53 7.54
C LYS A 54 -6.27 -7.04 7.79
N THR A 55 -5.68 -7.66 6.77
CA THR A 55 -4.32 -8.20 6.83
C THR A 55 -3.41 -7.32 6.00
N ALA A 56 -2.44 -6.69 6.67
CA ALA A 56 -1.42 -5.88 6.00
C ALA A 56 -0.15 -6.71 5.83
N LEU A 57 0.47 -6.62 4.66
CA LEU A 57 1.75 -7.25 4.38
C LEU A 57 2.89 -6.31 4.79
N LYS A 58 3.79 -6.78 5.67
CA LYS A 58 4.97 -6.02 6.09
C LYS A 58 6.18 -6.36 5.23
N THR A 59 6.40 -7.65 4.99
CA THR A 59 7.49 -8.14 4.14
C THR A 59 7.05 -9.34 3.31
N THR A 60 7.54 -9.46 2.08
CA THR A 60 7.29 -10.62 1.21
C THR A 60 8.34 -10.78 0.12
N ASP A 61 8.77 -12.02 -0.10
CA ASP A 61 9.69 -12.37 -1.19
C ASP A 61 8.96 -12.77 -2.48
N PHE A 62 7.65 -12.98 -2.40
CA PHE A 62 6.88 -13.57 -3.49
C PHE A 62 5.78 -12.65 -3.98
N VAL A 63 5.53 -12.74 -5.29
CA VAL A 63 4.41 -12.11 -5.98
C VAL A 63 3.64 -13.14 -6.78
N ASN A 64 2.32 -12.98 -6.82
CA ASN A 64 1.45 -13.72 -7.73
C ASN A 64 1.45 -13.00 -9.08
N LEU A 65 2.15 -13.57 -10.05
CA LEU A 65 2.33 -13.05 -11.39
C LEU A 65 1.26 -13.60 -12.32
N ALA A 66 0.37 -12.73 -12.80
CA ALA A 66 -0.57 -13.03 -13.86
C ALA A 66 0.09 -12.79 -15.23
N VAL A 67 0.28 -13.89 -15.97
CA VAL A 67 0.75 -13.86 -17.36
C VAL A 67 -0.47 -13.86 -18.29
N PRO A 68 -0.59 -12.92 -19.25
CA PRO A 68 -1.70 -12.91 -20.20
C PRO A 68 -1.79 -14.23 -20.99
N GLY A 69 -2.92 -14.93 -20.90
CA GLY A 69 -3.15 -16.20 -21.61
C GLY A 69 -2.58 -17.44 -20.93
N ALA A 70 -1.99 -17.32 -19.73
CA ALA A 70 -1.46 -18.46 -18.99
C ALA A 70 -1.92 -18.46 -17.52
N LYS A 71 -1.60 -19.55 -16.80
CA LYS A 71 -1.89 -19.69 -15.37
C LYS A 71 -1.05 -18.70 -14.55
N VAL A 72 -1.61 -18.24 -13.44
CA VAL A 72 -0.91 -17.41 -12.46
C VAL A 72 0.22 -18.21 -11.83
N LYS A 73 1.42 -17.62 -11.76
CA LYS A 73 2.61 -18.24 -11.18
C LYS A 73 3.08 -17.45 -9.98
N LYS A 74 3.62 -18.14 -8.98
CA LYS A 74 4.31 -17.51 -7.85
C LYS A 74 5.76 -17.26 -8.27
N ALA A 75 6.16 -15.99 -8.34
CA ALA A 75 7.51 -15.58 -8.73
C ALA A 75 8.23 -14.90 -7.56
N LYS A 76 9.55 -15.04 -7.48
CA LYS A 76 10.36 -14.32 -6.50
C LYS A 76 10.57 -12.88 -6.94
N ILE A 77 10.54 -11.96 -5.99
CA ILE A 77 10.83 -10.54 -6.19
C ILE A 77 12.34 -10.36 -6.04
N LEU A 78 12.98 -9.76 -7.05
CA LEU A 78 14.41 -9.45 -7.01
C LEU A 78 14.63 -8.01 -6.54
N LYS A 79 13.99 -7.04 -7.21
CA LYS A 79 14.04 -5.62 -6.83
C LYS A 79 12.83 -4.84 -7.30
N VAL A 80 12.62 -3.68 -6.69
CA VAL A 80 11.67 -2.66 -7.19
C VAL A 80 12.41 -1.77 -8.18
N LEU A 81 11.91 -1.67 -9.42
CA LEU A 81 12.53 -0.85 -10.46
C LEU A 81 12.02 0.58 -10.44
N LYS A 82 10.70 0.75 -10.39
CA LYS A 82 10.06 2.05 -10.48
C LYS A 82 8.82 2.11 -9.62
N ASN A 83 8.62 3.23 -8.93
CA ASN A 83 7.45 3.46 -8.10
C ASN A 83 6.81 4.80 -8.50
N PRO A 84 5.56 4.82 -9.00
CA PRO A 84 4.93 6.04 -9.44
C PRO A 84 4.71 7.07 -8.32
N ALA A 85 4.75 6.66 -7.06
CA ALA A 85 4.48 7.55 -5.93
C ALA A 85 5.68 8.41 -5.52
N SER A 86 6.91 7.86 -5.53
CA SER A 86 8.12 8.56 -5.09
C SER A 86 9.37 7.78 -5.47
N SER A 87 10.45 8.49 -5.81
CA SER A 87 11.77 7.88 -6.05
C SER A 87 12.43 7.37 -4.75
N ASP A 88 12.09 7.92 -3.58
CA ASP A 88 12.56 7.38 -2.29
C ASP A 88 12.08 5.93 -2.08
N TYR A 89 10.84 5.65 -2.48
CA TYR A 89 10.28 4.30 -2.39
C TYR A 89 10.95 3.32 -3.34
N GLU A 90 11.53 3.79 -4.44
CA GLU A 90 12.34 2.96 -5.33
C GLU A 90 13.63 2.55 -4.61
N ARG A 91 14.32 3.52 -3.99
CA ARG A 91 15.58 3.28 -3.26
C ARG A 91 15.39 2.36 -2.06
N ARG A 92 14.29 2.53 -1.32
CA ARG A 92 13.95 1.71 -0.15
C ARG A 92 13.34 0.35 -0.51
N GLY A 93 12.99 0.13 -1.78
CA GLY A 93 12.34 -1.10 -2.23
C GLY A 93 10.90 -1.26 -1.75
N VAL A 94 10.15 -0.18 -1.55
CA VAL A 94 8.77 -0.23 -1.06
C VAL A 94 7.81 -0.65 -2.18
N ILE A 95 7.05 -1.72 -1.93
CA ILE A 95 6.06 -2.28 -2.84
C ILE A 95 4.71 -1.57 -2.61
N SER A 96 4.33 -0.72 -3.55
CA SER A 96 3.04 -0.02 -3.57
C SER A 96 2.17 -0.48 -4.75
N LYS A 97 0.89 -0.11 -4.74
CA LYS A 97 0.02 -0.30 -5.92
C LYS A 97 0.59 0.50 -7.09
N GLY A 98 0.82 -0.16 -8.22
CA GLY A 98 1.37 0.44 -9.43
C GLY A 98 2.91 0.42 -9.50
N ALA A 99 3.60 -0.10 -8.48
CA ALA A 99 5.04 -0.31 -8.55
C ALA A 99 5.40 -1.32 -9.65
N ILE A 100 6.52 -1.08 -10.32
CA ILE A 100 7.13 -1.99 -11.29
C ILE A 100 8.22 -2.77 -10.57
N LEU A 101 8.08 -4.09 -10.57
CA LEU A 101 8.99 -5.03 -9.94
C LEU A 101 9.75 -5.80 -11.00
N GLU A 102 11.00 -6.14 -10.69
CA GLU A 102 11.74 -7.18 -11.39
C GLU A 102 11.57 -8.51 -10.65
N THR A 103 11.18 -9.53 -11.38
CA THR A 103 10.93 -10.88 -10.86
C THR A 103 11.58 -11.91 -11.74
N ASP A 104 11.73 -13.14 -11.25
CA ASP A 104 12.26 -14.26 -12.04
C ASP A 104 11.46 -14.51 -13.34
N GLY A 105 10.19 -14.10 -13.38
CA GLY A 105 9.31 -14.23 -14.54
C GLY A 105 9.30 -13.01 -15.48
N GLY A 106 10.15 -12.01 -15.24
CA GLY A 106 10.21 -10.76 -16.00
C GLY A 106 9.72 -9.54 -15.22
N GLN A 107 9.55 -8.42 -15.93
CA GLN A 107 9.06 -7.18 -15.34
C GLN A 107 7.55 -7.22 -15.15
N CYS A 108 7.07 -6.80 -13.98
CA CYS A 108 5.64 -6.81 -13.68
C CYS A 108 5.17 -5.57 -12.93
N ARG A 109 3.90 -5.23 -13.13
CA ARG A 109 3.22 -4.09 -12.48
C ARG A 109 2.29 -4.60 -11.40
N VAL A 110 2.46 -4.10 -10.18
CA VAL A 110 1.62 -4.44 -9.03
C VAL A 110 0.24 -3.81 -9.18
N VAL A 111 -0.82 -4.61 -8.97
CA VAL A 111 -2.22 -4.18 -9.05
C VAL A 111 -2.88 -4.15 -7.67
N SER A 112 -2.47 -5.03 -6.75
CA SER A 112 -3.04 -5.11 -5.40
C SER A 112 -2.58 -3.95 -4.50
N ARG A 113 -3.21 -3.81 -3.32
CA ARG A 113 -2.79 -2.92 -2.23
C ARG A 113 -2.21 -3.77 -1.09
N PRO A 114 -0.88 -3.98 -1.04
CA PRO A 114 -0.26 -4.91 -0.09
C PRO A 114 -0.58 -4.61 1.37
N GLY A 115 -0.69 -3.32 1.74
CA GLY A 115 -1.01 -2.89 3.10
C GLY A 115 -2.46 -3.13 3.54
N GLN A 116 -3.35 -3.63 2.68
CA GLN A 116 -4.76 -3.90 3.00
C GLN A 116 -5.21 -5.31 2.61
N ASP A 117 -4.72 -5.81 1.47
CA ASP A 117 -5.16 -7.07 0.87
C ASP A 117 -4.34 -8.28 1.36
N GLY A 118 -3.16 -8.05 1.96
CA GLY A 118 -2.31 -9.10 2.52
C GLY A 118 -1.56 -9.95 1.49
N ALA A 119 -1.67 -9.60 0.20
CA ALA A 119 -0.98 -10.28 -0.90
C ALA A 119 -0.49 -9.28 -1.96
N VAL A 120 0.58 -9.66 -2.67
CA VAL A 120 1.10 -8.90 -3.81
C VAL A 120 0.69 -9.64 -5.08
N ASN A 121 -0.19 -9.01 -5.87
CA ASN A 121 -0.62 -9.50 -7.17
C ASN A 121 -0.12 -8.52 -8.23
N ALA A 122 0.48 -9.05 -9.30
CA ALA A 122 1.05 -8.27 -10.38
C ALA A 122 0.71 -8.85 -11.74
N ILE A 123 0.76 -8.00 -12.76
CA ILE A 123 0.56 -8.37 -14.17
C ILE A 123 1.90 -8.16 -14.89
N LEU A 124 2.30 -9.11 -15.72
CA LEU A 124 3.49 -8.97 -16.56
C LEU A 124 3.37 -7.76 -17.50
N ILE A 125 4.41 -6.94 -17.58
CA ILE A 125 4.52 -5.86 -18.56
C ILE A 125 5.14 -6.48 -19.83
N LYS A 126 4.51 -6.27 -20.98
CA LYS A 126 5.05 -6.64 -22.29
C LYS A 126 5.98 -5.55 -22.81
#